data_AF-A0A538QDU7-F1
#
_entry.id   AF-A0A538QDU7-F1
#
_cell.length_a   1.000
_cell.length_b   1.000
_cell.length_c   1.000
_cell.angle_alpha   90.00
_cell.angle_beta   90.00
_cell.angle_gamma   90.00
#
_symmetry.space_group_name_H-M   'P 1'
#
loop_
_entity.id
_entity.type
_entity.pdbx_description
1 polymer ?
#
loop_
_entity_poly.entity_id
_entity_poly.type
_entity_poly.pdbx_seq_one_letter_code
_entity_poly.pdbx_strand_id
1 'polypeptide(L)'
;MRILSVLLLGLLAMTSSAAAKPTKKQWAAAEAALRDHFKAEHRGILDVGQEPLDTLGTAFWVRWEAGGGGLVVVRDKDVFATRDQATIGAILKRDDFFKTRQISADDFLYLLQQLGTLPRLASDPVKGDANKALNPTWTFSKDGAVFTMYANRPDRAGDRPEPMVAVTRATLTVRSDYSLAAWVTEDSFVKGR
;
A
#
# COMPACT_ATOMS: atom_id res chain seq x y z
N MET A 1 -45.36 -26.35 17.50
CA MET A 1 -44.76 -25.00 17.38
C MET A 1 -43.43 -24.96 18.09
N ARG A 2 -42.31 -24.92 17.35
CA ARG A 2 -41.19 -23.96 17.51
C ARG A 2 -40.10 -24.36 16.53
N ILE A 3 -39.79 -23.41 15.66
CA ILE A 3 -39.02 -23.52 14.44
C ILE A 3 -37.54 -23.69 14.81
N LEU A 4 -36.88 -24.72 14.28
CA LEU A 4 -35.43 -24.86 14.30
C LEU A 4 -34.84 -23.76 13.40
N SER A 5 -34.37 -22.67 13.99
CA SER A 5 -33.61 -21.65 13.27
C SER A 5 -32.18 -22.15 13.04
N VAL A 6 -31.94 -22.67 11.84
CA VAL A 6 -30.60 -22.92 11.32
C VAL A 6 -29.95 -21.56 11.02
N LEU A 7 -29.05 -21.12 11.89
CA LEU A 7 -28.19 -19.96 11.66
C LEU A 7 -27.07 -20.39 10.68
N LEU A 8 -27.34 -20.24 9.38
CA LEU A 8 -26.34 -20.33 8.34
C LEU A 8 -25.48 -19.05 8.39
N LEU A 9 -24.39 -19.07 9.16
CA LEU A 9 -23.33 -18.07 9.00
C LEU A 9 -22.63 -18.35 7.67
N GLY A 10 -23.11 -17.69 6.62
CA GLY A 10 -22.43 -17.60 5.33
C GLY A 10 -21.13 -16.84 5.49
N LEU A 11 -20.04 -17.56 5.76
CA LEU A 11 -18.69 -17.05 5.61
C LEU A 11 -18.45 -16.85 4.10
N LEU A 12 -18.77 -15.66 3.58
CA LEU A 12 -18.25 -15.25 2.27
C LEU A 12 -16.74 -15.13 2.41
N ALA A 13 -16.04 -16.22 2.11
CA ALA A 13 -14.65 -16.15 1.72
C ALA A 13 -14.59 -15.33 0.43
N MET A 14 -14.39 -14.02 0.55
CA MET A 14 -13.94 -13.22 -0.58
C MET A 14 -12.58 -13.78 -0.96
N THR A 15 -12.55 -14.63 -1.99
CA THR A 15 -11.30 -15.01 -2.63
C THR A 15 -10.69 -13.73 -3.16
N SER A 16 -9.68 -13.20 -2.48
CA SER A 16 -8.86 -12.11 -3.00
C SER A 16 -8.21 -12.66 -4.27
N SER A 17 -8.79 -12.38 -5.43
CA SER A 17 -8.14 -12.67 -6.70
C SER A 17 -6.98 -11.71 -6.79
N ALA A 18 -5.80 -12.13 -6.32
CA ALA A 18 -4.56 -11.43 -6.54
C ALA A 18 -4.49 -11.02 -8.01
N ALA A 19 -4.07 -9.79 -8.29
CA ALA A 19 -3.89 -9.34 -9.66
C ALA A 19 -3.00 -10.37 -10.39
N ALA A 20 -3.41 -10.80 -11.58
CA ALA A 20 -2.57 -11.70 -12.36
C ALA A 20 -1.23 -11.00 -12.62
N LYS A 21 -0.11 -11.67 -12.31
CA LYS A 21 1.22 -11.10 -12.54
C LYS A 21 1.35 -10.67 -14.01
N PRO A 22 1.90 -9.48 -14.31
CA PRO A 22 1.98 -9.01 -15.68
C PRO A 22 2.80 -9.97 -16.54
N THR A 23 2.32 -10.24 -17.75
CA THR A 23 3.01 -11.04 -18.75
C THR A 23 4.24 -10.30 -19.29
N LYS A 24 5.19 -11.04 -19.90
CA LYS A 24 6.36 -10.45 -20.58
C LYS A 24 5.97 -9.37 -21.60
N LYS A 25 4.86 -9.55 -22.31
CA LYS A 25 4.33 -8.58 -23.28
C LYS A 25 3.84 -7.31 -22.59
N GLN A 26 3.15 -7.43 -21.46
CA GLN A 26 2.69 -6.28 -20.67
C GLN A 26 3.86 -5.49 -20.09
N TRP A 27 4.88 -6.18 -19.56
CA TRP A 27 6.11 -5.54 -19.09
C TRP A 27 6.82 -4.74 -20.19
N ALA A 28 7.00 -5.34 -21.38
CA ALA A 28 7.64 -4.66 -22.50
C ALA A 28 6.84 -3.43 -22.97
N ALA A 29 5.51 -3.53 -23.01
CA ALA A 29 4.64 -2.41 -23.37
C ALA A 29 4.71 -1.27 -22.34
N ALA A 30 4.72 -1.61 -21.05
CA ALA A 30 4.82 -0.65 -19.96
C ALA A 30 6.19 0.06 -19.94
N GLU A 31 7.28 -0.67 -20.18
CA GLU A 31 8.62 -0.08 -20.28
C GLU A 31 8.71 0.86 -21.49
N ALA A 32 8.12 0.50 -22.64
CA ALA A 32 8.06 1.38 -23.80
C ALA A 32 7.32 2.69 -23.50
N ALA A 33 6.14 2.60 -22.87
CA ALA A 33 5.37 3.78 -22.46
C ALA A 33 6.13 4.68 -21.48
N LEU A 34 6.84 4.07 -20.53
CA LEU A 34 7.72 4.76 -19.58
C LEU A 34 8.83 5.53 -20.31
N ARG A 35 9.54 4.87 -21.23
CA ARG A 35 10.63 5.48 -22.00
C ARG A 35 10.13 6.60 -22.91
N ASP A 36 8.99 6.42 -23.55
CA ASP A 36 8.36 7.44 -24.40
C ASP A 36 7.95 8.67 -23.58
N HIS A 37 7.35 8.46 -22.41
CA HIS A 37 6.97 9.54 -21.49
C HIS A 37 8.18 10.40 -21.08
N PHE A 38 9.24 9.77 -20.57
CA PHE A 38 10.42 10.54 -20.13
C PHE A 38 11.24 11.14 -21.27
N LYS A 39 11.21 10.52 -22.45
CA LYS A 39 11.76 11.15 -23.67
C LYS A 39 11.00 12.44 -24.00
N ALA A 40 9.67 12.45 -23.89
CA ALA A 40 8.87 13.65 -24.10
C ALA A 40 9.12 14.73 -23.03
N GLU A 41 9.45 14.34 -21.81
CA GLU A 41 9.87 15.26 -20.74
C GLU A 41 11.35 15.70 -20.85
N HIS A 42 12.09 15.26 -21.88
CA HIS A 42 13.53 15.48 -22.02
C HIS A 42 14.37 14.99 -20.82
N ARG A 43 13.92 13.90 -20.18
CA ARG A 43 14.60 13.28 -19.04
C ARG A 43 15.32 12.01 -19.46
N GLY A 44 16.64 11.99 -19.29
CA GLY A 44 17.48 10.83 -19.57
C GLY A 44 17.32 9.72 -18.52
N ILE A 45 17.22 8.48 -19.00
CA ILE A 45 17.14 7.27 -18.17
C ILE A 45 18.45 6.49 -18.33
N LEU A 46 19.14 6.22 -17.22
CA LEU A 46 20.33 5.37 -17.20
C LEU A 46 19.99 3.90 -17.16
N ASP A 47 19.01 3.52 -16.33
CA ASP A 47 18.68 2.13 -16.07
C ASP A 47 17.21 1.98 -15.65
N VAL A 48 16.62 0.82 -15.97
CA VAL A 48 15.25 0.45 -15.63
C VAL A 48 15.23 -0.98 -15.12
N GLY A 49 14.90 -1.14 -13.85
CA GLY A 49 14.64 -2.45 -13.23
C GLY A 49 13.14 -2.68 -13.06
N GLN A 50 12.66 -3.89 -13.31
CA GLN A 50 11.30 -4.28 -12.91
C GLN A 50 11.26 -4.44 -11.39
N GLU A 51 10.27 -3.85 -10.75
CA GLU A 51 10.02 -4.03 -9.31
C GLU A 51 8.98 -5.14 -9.12
N PRO A 52 9.37 -6.31 -8.59
CA PRO A 52 8.50 -7.48 -8.50
C PRO A 52 7.58 -7.38 -7.27
N LEU A 53 6.69 -6.41 -7.28
CA LEU A 53 5.64 -6.25 -6.27
C LEU A 53 4.50 -7.24 -6.56
N ASP A 54 3.97 -7.86 -5.52
CA ASP A 54 3.06 -9.01 -5.68
C ASP A 54 1.71 -8.63 -6.28
N THR A 55 1.26 -7.40 -6.02
CA THR A 55 -0.07 -6.90 -6.36
C THR A 55 -0.05 -5.58 -7.11
N LEU A 56 1.10 -4.91 -7.21
CA LEU A 56 1.22 -3.59 -7.83
C LEU A 56 1.37 -3.60 -9.37
N GLY A 57 1.24 -4.75 -10.01
CA GLY A 57 1.30 -4.87 -11.46
C GLY A 57 2.64 -4.42 -12.04
N THR A 58 2.61 -3.60 -13.09
CA THR A 58 3.82 -3.08 -13.76
C THR A 58 4.38 -1.87 -13.02
N ALA A 59 5.42 -2.10 -12.22
CA ALA A 59 6.18 -1.09 -11.50
C ALA A 59 7.68 -1.22 -11.82
N PHE A 60 8.37 -0.10 -11.89
CA PHE A 60 9.78 -0.03 -12.25
C PHE A 60 10.56 0.82 -11.26
N TRP A 61 11.78 0.41 -10.96
CA TRP A 61 12.78 1.31 -10.41
C TRP A 61 13.55 1.94 -11.55
N VAL A 62 13.53 3.27 -11.63
CA VAL A 62 14.21 4.01 -12.70
C VAL A 62 15.33 4.84 -12.11
N ARG A 63 16.52 4.74 -12.73
CA ARG A 63 17.68 5.56 -12.38
C ARG A 63 17.88 6.65 -13.43
N TRP A 64 18.00 7.90 -13.01
CA TRP A 64 18.05 9.06 -13.91
C TRP A 64 19.48 9.48 -14.23
N GLU A 65 19.71 10.03 -15.42
CA GLU A 65 21.02 10.59 -15.80
C GLU A 65 21.44 11.78 -14.93
N ALA A 66 20.47 12.62 -14.55
CA ALA A 66 20.68 13.74 -13.62
C ALA A 66 20.98 13.29 -12.18
N GLY A 67 21.00 11.98 -11.91
CA GLY A 67 21.25 11.40 -10.60
C GLY A 67 19.97 10.97 -9.86
N GLY A 68 20.15 10.04 -8.93
CA GLY A 68 19.06 9.46 -8.13
C GLY A 68 18.25 8.39 -8.86
N GLY A 69 17.19 7.94 -8.19
CA GLY A 69 16.24 6.99 -8.75
C GLY A 69 14.93 7.00 -7.99
N GLY A 70 13.90 6.38 -8.56
CA GLY A 70 12.59 6.32 -7.93
C GLY A 70 11.68 5.28 -8.56
N LEU A 71 10.64 4.94 -7.81
CA LEU A 71 9.58 4.09 -8.29
C LEU A 71 8.78 4.81 -9.39
N VAL A 72 8.47 4.08 -10.44
CA VAL A 72 7.54 4.50 -11.50
C VAL A 72 6.52 3.39 -11.68
N VAL A 73 5.25 3.74 -11.56
CA VAL A 73 4.14 2.82 -11.79
C VAL A 73 3.54 3.12 -13.16
N VAL A 74 3.34 2.08 -13.96
CA VAL A 74 2.77 2.23 -15.31
C VAL A 74 1.47 1.45 -15.39
N ARG A 75 0.44 2.06 -15.98
CA ARG A 75 -0.85 1.41 -16.28
C ARG A 75 -1.26 1.76 -17.70
N ASP A 76 -1.23 0.76 -18.58
CA ASP A 76 -1.39 0.96 -20.01
C ASP A 76 -0.38 1.99 -20.57
N LYS A 77 -0.80 3.24 -20.75
CA LYS A 77 0.02 4.37 -21.22
C LYS A 77 0.26 5.43 -20.15
N ASP A 78 -0.41 5.32 -19.00
CA ASP A 78 -0.30 6.28 -17.91
C ASP A 78 0.95 5.97 -17.08
N VAL A 79 1.78 7.00 -16.85
CA VAL A 79 3.05 6.89 -16.13
C VAL A 79 2.96 7.73 -14.86
N PHE A 80 3.14 7.07 -13.72
CA PHE A 80 3.03 7.66 -12.38
C PHE A 80 4.39 7.64 -11.71
N ALA A 81 5.07 8.79 -11.69
CA ALA A 81 6.43 8.93 -11.15
C ALA A 81 6.58 10.07 -10.14
N THR A 82 5.53 10.87 -9.95
CA THR A 82 5.58 12.06 -9.09
C THR A 82 5.29 11.68 -7.66
N ARG A 83 6.16 12.14 -6.74
CA ARG A 83 5.96 11.94 -5.30
C ARG A 83 4.89 12.89 -4.76
N ASP A 84 3.65 12.45 -4.79
CA ASP A 84 2.49 13.15 -4.29
C ASP A 84 1.37 12.16 -3.95
N GLN A 85 0.55 12.49 -2.95
CA GLN A 85 -0.63 11.70 -2.58
C GLN A 85 -1.66 11.65 -3.71
N ALA A 86 -1.76 12.68 -4.57
CA ALA A 86 -2.65 12.65 -5.73
C ALA A 86 -2.21 11.59 -6.75
N THR A 87 -0.90 11.33 -6.88
CA THR A 87 -0.37 10.25 -7.73
C THR A 87 -0.81 8.88 -7.20
N ILE A 88 -0.76 8.67 -5.88
CA ILE A 88 -1.29 7.45 -5.27
C ILE A 88 -2.78 7.29 -5.56
N GLY A 89 -3.58 8.35 -5.37
CA GLY A 89 -5.01 8.33 -5.69
C GLY A 89 -5.30 8.00 -7.16
N ALA A 90 -4.50 8.53 -8.09
CA ALA A 90 -4.62 8.23 -9.51
C ALA A 90 -4.30 6.76 -9.84
N ILE A 91 -3.28 6.17 -9.20
CA ILE A 91 -2.98 4.74 -9.32
C ILE A 91 -4.15 3.89 -8.80
N LEU A 92 -4.65 4.19 -7.60
CA LEU A 92 -5.78 3.46 -7.00
C LEU A 92 -7.04 3.53 -7.87
N LYS A 93 -7.29 4.70 -8.48
CA LYS A 93 -8.40 4.90 -9.42
C LYS A 93 -8.22 4.07 -10.68
N ARG A 94 -6.99 4.02 -11.22
CA ARG A 94 -6.70 3.27 -12.44
C ARG A 94 -6.82 1.76 -12.24
N ASP A 95 -6.52 1.29 -11.03
CA ASP A 95 -6.61 -0.11 -10.63
C ASP A 95 -8.01 -0.53 -10.15
N ASP A 96 -8.99 0.39 -10.22
CA ASP A 96 -10.37 0.18 -9.75
C ASP A 96 -10.37 -0.41 -8.32
N PHE A 97 -9.54 0.19 -7.45
CA PHE A 97 -9.13 -0.40 -6.16
C PHE A 97 -10.31 -0.83 -5.27
N PHE A 98 -11.39 -0.06 -5.23
CA PHE A 98 -12.56 -0.42 -4.39
C PHE A 98 -13.29 -1.67 -4.88
N LYS A 99 -13.25 -1.92 -6.20
CA LYS A 99 -13.85 -3.09 -6.82
C LYS A 99 -12.92 -4.30 -6.75
N THR A 100 -11.64 -4.10 -7.06
CA THR A 100 -10.66 -5.20 -7.18
C THR A 100 -10.07 -5.60 -5.84
N ARG A 101 -9.81 -4.63 -4.96
CA ARG A 101 -9.13 -4.79 -3.66
C ARG A 101 -7.82 -5.56 -3.78
N GLN A 102 -7.15 -5.40 -4.92
CA GLN A 102 -6.01 -6.23 -5.28
C GLN A 102 -4.72 -5.80 -4.60
N ILE A 103 -4.54 -4.49 -4.36
CA ILE A 103 -3.30 -3.96 -3.78
C ILE A 103 -3.20 -4.39 -2.31
N SER A 104 -2.14 -5.14 -2.00
CA SER A 104 -1.83 -5.58 -0.64
C SER A 104 -1.48 -4.38 0.25
N ALA A 105 -1.58 -4.55 1.56
CA ALA A 105 -1.18 -3.52 2.50
C ALA A 105 0.33 -3.23 2.44
N ASP A 106 1.15 -4.25 2.17
CA ASP A 106 2.60 -4.11 2.05
C ASP A 106 3.01 -3.35 0.80
N ASP A 107 2.39 -3.68 -0.34
CA ASP A 107 2.64 -2.98 -1.61
C ASP A 107 2.13 -1.53 -1.54
N PHE A 108 1.00 -1.30 -0.85
CA PHE A 108 0.52 0.06 -0.60
C PHE A 108 1.45 0.86 0.31
N LEU A 109 2.03 0.22 1.34
CA LEU A 109 3.04 0.87 2.17
C LEU A 109 4.29 1.22 1.36
N TYR A 110 4.73 0.32 0.47
CA TYR A 110 5.85 0.61 -0.43
C TYR A 110 5.53 1.78 -1.37
N LEU A 111 4.31 1.81 -1.94
CA LEU A 111 3.82 2.96 -2.70
C LEU A 111 3.90 4.27 -1.90
N LEU A 112 3.41 4.28 -0.66
CA LEU A 112 3.46 5.46 0.20
C LEU A 112 4.90 5.89 0.52
N GLN A 113 5.83 4.93 0.67
CA GLN A 113 7.25 5.21 0.89
C GLN A 113 7.91 5.89 -0.30
N GLN A 114 7.61 5.42 -1.52
CA GLN A 114 8.27 5.86 -2.74
C GLN A 114 7.59 7.07 -3.41
N LEU A 115 6.26 7.03 -3.51
CA LEU A 115 5.45 8.00 -4.25
C LEU A 115 4.54 8.82 -3.35
N GLY A 116 4.32 8.42 -2.10
CA GLY A 116 3.50 9.16 -1.15
C GLY A 116 4.30 9.92 -0.09
N THR A 117 3.57 10.26 0.97
CA THR A 117 4.14 10.76 2.23
C THR A 117 3.70 9.86 3.38
N LEU A 118 4.67 9.48 4.21
CA LEU A 118 4.41 8.82 5.49
C LEU A 118 4.21 9.87 6.59
N PRO A 119 3.46 9.54 7.66
CA PRO A 119 3.41 10.39 8.83
C PRO A 119 4.78 10.41 9.50
N ARG A 120 5.04 11.46 10.29
CA ARG A 120 6.24 11.48 11.14
C ARG A 120 6.02 10.51 12.30
N LEU A 121 6.81 9.45 12.34
CA LEU A 121 6.78 8.43 13.38
C LEU A 121 8.12 8.41 14.11
N ALA A 122 8.12 7.95 15.35
CA ALA A 122 9.34 7.84 16.16
C ALA A 122 10.27 6.71 15.70
N SER A 123 9.74 5.72 14.99
CA SER A 123 10.48 4.64 14.36
C SER A 123 9.83 4.25 13.04
N ASP A 124 10.51 3.40 12.28
CA ASP A 124 9.99 2.88 11.02
C ASP A 124 8.75 1.99 11.24
N PRO A 125 7.86 1.90 10.23
CA PRO A 125 6.73 0.98 10.28
C PRO A 125 7.17 -0.47 10.51
N VAL A 126 6.49 -1.14 11.43
CA VAL A 126 6.66 -2.56 11.75
C VAL A 126 6.17 -3.40 10.57
N LYS A 127 6.98 -4.37 10.14
CA LYS A 127 6.63 -5.36 9.11
C LYS A 127 7.10 -6.75 9.52
N GLY A 128 6.29 -7.77 9.22
CA GLY A 128 6.68 -9.18 9.35
C GLY A 128 6.80 -9.69 10.78
N ASP A 129 6.23 -8.99 11.77
CA ASP A 129 6.21 -9.45 13.16
C ASP A 129 5.31 -10.70 13.29
N ALA A 130 5.61 -11.58 14.26
CA ALA A 130 4.79 -12.76 14.57
C ALA A 130 3.36 -12.38 14.99
N ASN A 131 3.17 -11.16 15.49
CA ASN A 131 1.90 -10.55 15.74
C ASN A 131 1.35 -9.85 14.48
N LYS A 132 0.51 -10.59 13.74
CA LYS A 132 -0.17 -10.07 12.54
C LYS A 132 -0.96 -8.78 12.77
N ALA A 133 -1.37 -8.47 14.00
CA ALA A 133 -2.08 -7.22 14.32
C ALA A 133 -1.20 -5.97 14.16
N LEU A 134 0.13 -6.11 14.18
CA LEU A 134 1.09 -5.02 14.01
C LEU A 134 1.53 -4.81 12.56
N ASN A 135 1.18 -5.73 11.67
CA ASN A 135 1.51 -5.60 10.25
C ASN A 135 0.56 -4.60 9.56
N PRO A 136 0.99 -4.02 8.43
CA PRO A 136 0.12 -3.21 7.59
C PRO A 136 -1.16 -3.98 7.21
N THR A 137 -2.31 -3.32 7.28
CA THR A 137 -3.60 -3.93 6.96
C THR A 137 -4.54 -2.98 6.26
N TRP A 138 -5.47 -3.55 5.50
CA TRP A 138 -6.61 -2.86 4.92
C TRP A 138 -7.91 -3.25 5.65
N THR A 139 -8.74 -2.26 5.93
CA THR A 139 -10.14 -2.45 6.31
C THR A 139 -11.04 -1.73 5.31
N PHE A 140 -11.98 -2.44 4.71
CA PHE A 140 -12.87 -1.89 3.68
C PHE A 140 -14.27 -1.65 4.25
N SER A 141 -14.87 -0.52 3.91
CA SER A 141 -16.24 -0.16 4.27
C SER A 141 -16.96 0.46 3.07
N LYS A 142 -18.24 0.80 3.25
CA LYS A 142 -19.01 1.53 2.23
C LYS A 142 -18.50 2.95 1.98
N ASP A 143 -17.84 3.55 2.98
CA ASP A 143 -17.43 4.96 2.98
C ASP A 143 -15.97 5.14 2.50
N GLY A 144 -15.25 4.03 2.27
CA GLY A 144 -13.86 4.03 1.83
C GLY A 144 -13.06 2.84 2.36
N ALA A 145 -11.74 2.95 2.25
CA ALA A 145 -10.79 1.95 2.72
C ALA A 145 -9.82 2.61 3.70
N VAL A 146 -9.58 1.94 4.83
CA VAL A 146 -8.66 2.40 5.86
C VAL A 146 -7.42 1.53 5.83
N PHE A 147 -6.29 2.15 5.52
CA PHE A 147 -4.97 1.56 5.67
C PHE A 147 -4.48 1.82 7.09
N THR A 148 -4.01 0.77 7.77
CA THR A 148 -3.44 0.87 9.12
C THR A 148 -2.04 0.30 9.12
N MET A 149 -1.09 1.01 9.74
CA MET A 149 0.25 0.52 10.04
C MET A 149 0.64 0.91 11.46
N TYR A 150 1.69 0.27 11.99
CA TYR A 150 2.18 0.52 13.34
C TYR A 150 3.66 0.84 13.29
N ALA A 151 4.15 1.65 14.24
CA ALA A 151 5.57 1.85 14.49
C ALA A 151 5.84 1.62 15.98
N ASN A 152 6.99 1.04 16.30
CA ASN A 152 7.39 0.89 17.69
C ASN A 152 7.59 2.26 18.34
N ARG A 153 7.21 2.36 19.61
CA ARG A 153 7.46 3.56 20.39
C ARG A 153 8.38 3.21 21.56
N PRO A 154 9.36 4.07 21.90
CA PRO A 154 10.09 3.93 23.15
C PRO A 154 9.11 3.86 24.32
N ASP A 155 9.25 2.83 25.13
CA ASP A 155 8.42 2.62 26.31
C ASP A 155 9.23 2.86 27.58
N ARG A 156 8.62 3.49 28.58
CA ARG A 156 9.25 3.57 29.90
C ARG A 156 9.02 2.23 30.57
N ALA A 157 10.11 1.56 30.95
CA ALA A 157 10.07 0.33 31.73
C ALA A 157 9.18 0.56 32.96
N GLY A 158 8.11 -0.20 33.05
CA GLY A 158 7.20 -0.22 34.17
C GLY A 158 6.57 -1.61 34.24
N ASP A 159 6.29 -2.06 35.45
CA ASP A 159 5.70 -3.38 35.71
C ASP A 159 4.30 -3.45 35.08
N ARG A 160 4.22 -3.95 33.85
CA ARG A 160 2.95 -4.28 33.22
C ARG A 160 2.59 -5.71 33.56
N PRO A 161 1.31 -5.97 33.89
CA PRO A 161 0.85 -7.32 34.22
C PRO A 161 0.92 -8.30 33.03
N GLU A 162 0.98 -7.79 31.79
CA GLU A 162 1.16 -8.59 30.57
C GLU A 162 2.26 -7.96 29.69
N PRO A 163 2.98 -8.75 28.87
CA PRO A 163 3.91 -8.22 27.88
C PRO A 163 3.13 -7.42 26.84
N MET A 164 3.13 -6.09 26.97
CA MET A 164 2.47 -5.17 26.05
C MET A 164 3.53 -4.38 25.28
N VAL A 165 3.39 -4.30 23.96
CA VAL A 165 4.22 -3.49 23.08
C VAL A 165 3.61 -2.10 22.96
N ALA A 166 4.41 -1.07 23.26
CA ALA A 166 4.04 0.31 23.02
C ALA A 166 4.24 0.65 21.54
N VAL A 167 3.18 1.10 20.87
CA VAL A 167 3.22 1.42 19.44
C VAL A 167 2.48 2.71 19.15
N THR A 168 2.87 3.37 18.07
CA THR A 168 2.06 4.39 17.42
C THR A 168 1.32 3.72 16.26
N ARG A 169 -0.01 3.69 16.33
CA ARG A 169 -0.87 3.28 15.22
C ARG A 169 -1.07 4.47 14.29
N ALA A 170 -0.78 4.30 13.01
CA ALA A 170 -1.02 5.29 11.97
C ALA A 170 -2.11 4.79 11.02
N THR A 171 -3.11 5.61 10.77
CA THR A 171 -4.22 5.31 9.88
C THR A 171 -4.31 6.33 8.75
N LEU A 172 -4.59 5.84 7.55
CA LEU A 172 -4.82 6.63 6.35
C LEU A 172 -6.13 6.16 5.71
N THR A 173 -7.05 7.09 5.48
CA THR A 173 -8.30 6.78 4.79
C THR A 173 -8.19 7.13 3.31
N VAL A 174 -8.44 6.15 2.45
CA VAL A 174 -8.74 6.36 1.03
C VAL A 174 -10.24 6.50 0.89
N ARG A 175 -10.70 7.67 0.47
CA ARG A 175 -12.12 7.97 0.25
C ARG A 175 -12.59 7.34 -1.06
N SER A 176 -13.91 7.22 -1.23
CA SER A 176 -14.53 6.63 -2.42
C SER A 176 -14.21 7.34 -3.75
N ASP A 177 -13.80 8.62 -3.68
CA ASP A 177 -13.30 9.39 -4.82
C ASP A 177 -11.79 9.20 -5.10
N TYR A 178 -11.16 8.26 -4.40
CA TYR A 178 -9.72 7.95 -4.42
C TYR A 178 -8.81 9.03 -3.83
N SER A 179 -9.37 10.07 -3.20
CA SER A 179 -8.56 11.01 -2.43
C SER A 179 -8.06 10.39 -1.12
N LEU A 180 -6.81 10.71 -0.77
CA LEU A 180 -6.19 10.27 0.47
C LEU A 180 -6.41 11.35 1.53
N ALA A 181 -6.98 10.96 2.67
CA ALA A 181 -7.14 11.83 3.82
C ALA A 181 -5.78 12.14 4.48
N ALA A 182 -5.78 13.06 5.44
CA ALA A 182 -4.61 13.24 6.31
C ALA A 182 -4.40 11.99 7.17
N TRP A 183 -3.14 11.71 7.51
CA TRP A 183 -2.79 10.68 8.47
C TRP A 183 -3.33 11.01 9.86
N VAL A 184 -3.85 10.00 10.55
CA VAL A 184 -4.20 10.06 11.97
C VAL A 184 -3.32 9.08 12.73
N THR A 185 -2.60 9.58 13.74
CA THR A 185 -1.70 8.80 14.57
C THR A 185 -2.19 8.74 16.00
N GLU A 186 -2.19 7.55 16.59
CA GLU A 186 -2.66 7.32 17.95
C GLU A 186 -1.69 6.37 18.66
N ASP A 187 -1.23 6.74 19.85
CA ASP A 187 -0.43 5.87 20.68
C ASP A 187 -1.31 4.83 21.37
N SER A 188 -0.87 3.58 21.36
CA SER A 188 -1.60 2.48 21.97
C SER A 188 -0.66 1.39 22.46
N PHE A 189 -1.22 0.45 23.22
CA PHE A 189 -0.54 -0.75 23.66
C PHE A 189 -1.19 -1.95 22.99
N VAL A 190 -0.38 -2.81 22.39
CA VAL A 190 -0.82 -4.05 21.76
C VAL A 190 -0.19 -5.21 22.52
N LYS A 191 -0.93 -6.30 22.74
CA LYS A 191 -0.36 -7.49 23.40
C LYS A 191 0.86 -7.97 22.60
N GLY A 192 2.01 -8.03 23.26
CA GLY A 192 3.19 -8.74 22.77
C GLY A 192 2.94 -10.24 22.87
N ARG A 193 3.31 -10.97 21.82
CA ARG A 193 3.30 -12.44 21.86
C ARG A 193 4.62 -12.94 22.43
#